data_AF-A0A6I4MP31-F1
#
_entry.id   AF-A0A6I4MP31-F1
#
_cell.length_a   1.000
_cell.length_b   1.000
_cell.length_c   1.000
_cell.angle_alpha   90.00
_cell.angle_beta   90.00
_cell.angle_gamma   90.00
#
_symmetry.space_group_name_H-M   'P 1'
#
loop_
_entity.id
_entity.type
_entity.pdbx_description
1 polymer ?
#
loop_
_entity_poly.entity_id
_entity_poly.type
_entity_poly.pdbx_seq_one_letter_code
_entity_poly.pdbx_strand_id
1 'polypeptide(L)'
;MDEAEASGQVWRDEVRRRVTAEQDRDALARLVEDDADPFEVELYERAADPRTLVIDRAQRRRAGQHERRVRRLRQRSREVGP
;
A
#
# COMPACT_ATOMS: atom_id res chain seq x y z
N MET A 1 -18.92 -11.70 11.18
CA MET A 1 -17.86 -10.70 10.94
C MET A 1 -18.58 -9.44 10.48
N ASP A 2 -18.24 -8.28 11.04
CA ASP A 2 -18.82 -7.01 10.58
C ASP A 2 -18.39 -6.74 9.12
N GLU A 3 -19.31 -6.25 8.28
CA GLU A 3 -19.07 -5.98 6.86
C GLU A 3 -17.95 -4.95 6.66
N ALA A 4 -17.88 -3.95 7.55
CA ALA A 4 -16.81 -2.96 7.57
C ALA A 4 -15.44 -3.59 7.87
N GLU A 5 -15.38 -4.60 8.75
CA GLU A 5 -14.14 -5.31 9.07
C GLU A 5 -13.72 -6.24 7.92
N ALA A 6 -14.68 -6.90 7.26
CA ALA A 6 -14.41 -7.72 6.07
C ALA A 6 -13.87 -6.87 4.92
N SER A 7 -14.53 -5.76 4.62
CA SER A 7 -14.09 -4.79 3.61
C SER A 7 -12.72 -4.19 3.96
N GLY A 8 -12.52 -3.86 5.23
CA GLY A 8 -11.25 -3.37 5.74
C GLY A 8 -10.11 -4.40 5.60
N GLN A 9 -10.41 -5.69 5.78
CA GLN A 9 -9.43 -6.77 5.61
C GLN A 9 -9.02 -6.92 4.15
N VAL A 10 -9.98 -6.94 3.22
CA VAL A 10 -9.73 -7.00 1.78
C VAL A 10 -8.85 -5.83 1.33
N TRP A 11 -9.20 -4.60 1.75
CA TRP A 11 -8.43 -3.40 1.42
C TRP A 11 -6.98 -3.48 1.94
N ARG A 12 -6.76 -3.95 3.17
CA ARG A 12 -5.41 -4.10 3.73
C ARG A 12 -4.59 -5.13 2.96
N ASP A 13 -5.20 -6.25 2.58
CA ASP A 13 -4.53 -7.30 1.82
C ASP A 13 -4.17 -6.82 0.40
N GLU A 14 -5.02 -6.02 -0.22
CA GLU A 14 -4.74 -5.35 -1.50
C GLU A 14 -3.56 -4.37 -1.39
N VAL A 15 -3.60 -3.46 -0.41
CA VAL A 15 -2.52 -2.49 -0.14
C VAL A 15 -1.17 -3.19 0.09
N ARG A 16 -1.19 -4.39 0.68
CA ARG A 16 0.04 -5.18 0.89
C ARG A 16 0.56 -5.79 -0.42
N ARG A 17 -0.33 -6.27 -1.28
CA ARG A 17 0.02 -7.00 -2.52
C ARG A 17 0.41 -6.11 -3.67
N ARG A 18 -0.19 -4.91 -3.77
CA ARG A 18 0.09 -4.01 -4.89
C ARG A 18 1.54 -3.50 -4.90
N VAL A 19 2.03 -3.10 -6.06
CA VAL A 19 3.31 -2.41 -6.24
C VAL A 19 3.28 -1.06 -5.50
N THR A 20 4.42 -0.60 -4.98
CA THR A 20 4.49 0.74 -4.34
C THR A 20 4.40 1.83 -5.38
N ALA A 21 3.82 2.98 -5.02
CA ALA A 21 3.79 4.12 -5.93
C ALA A 21 5.21 4.57 -6.34
N GLU A 22 6.20 4.34 -5.48
CA GLU A 22 7.61 4.64 -5.74
C GLU A 22 8.21 3.68 -6.76
N GLN A 23 7.94 2.37 -6.65
CA GLN A 23 8.38 1.39 -7.64
C GLN A 23 7.69 1.61 -8.99
N ASP A 24 6.42 1.99 -8.98
CA ASP A 24 5.67 2.31 -10.20
C ASP A 24 6.26 3.55 -10.89
N ARG A 25 6.49 4.62 -10.12
CA ARG A 25 7.22 5.81 -10.58
C ARG A 25 8.59 5.46 -11.16
N ASP A 26 9.37 4.64 -10.46
CA ASP A 26 10.73 4.27 -10.89
C ASP A 26 10.72 3.38 -12.15
N ALA A 27 9.67 2.56 -12.33
CA ALA A 27 9.48 1.79 -13.54
C ALA A 27 9.10 2.71 -14.72
N LEU A 28 8.16 3.63 -14.51
CA LEU A 28 7.74 4.60 -15.51
C LEU A 28 8.88 5.55 -15.90
N ALA A 29 9.73 5.96 -14.95
CA ALA A 29 10.90 6.78 -15.24
C ALA A 29 11.84 6.11 -16.27
N ARG A 30 12.07 4.80 -16.12
CA ARG A 30 12.91 4.03 -17.07
C ARG A 30 12.27 3.90 -18.44
N LEU A 31 10.94 3.78 -18.51
CA LEU A 31 10.22 3.74 -19.77
C LEU A 31 10.33 5.08 -20.50
N VAL A 32 10.04 6.18 -19.79
CA VAL A 32 10.15 7.56 -20.31
C VAL A 32 11.59 7.90 -20.75
N GLU A 33 12.60 7.37 -20.06
CA GLU A 33 14.01 7.51 -20.45
C GLU A 33 14.34 6.78 -21.77
N ASP A 34 13.68 5.66 -22.06
CA ASP A 34 13.91 4.84 -23.25
C ASP A 34 13.10 5.36 -24.45
N ASP A 35 11.81 5.64 -24.24
CA ASP A 35 10.90 6.25 -25.20
C ASP A 35 9.99 7.24 -24.47
N ALA A 36 10.03 8.51 -24.87
CA ALA A 36 9.24 9.56 -24.24
C ALA A 36 7.80 9.55 -24.76
N ASP A 37 7.16 8.38 -24.71
CA ASP A 37 5.77 8.21 -25.14
C ASP A 37 4.86 9.10 -24.27
N PRO A 38 3.99 9.94 -24.88
CA PRO A 38 3.17 10.88 -24.13
C PRO A 38 2.27 10.23 -23.06
N PHE A 39 1.80 9.00 -23.28
CA PHE A 39 0.97 8.31 -22.30
C PHE A 39 1.80 7.83 -21.10
N GLU A 40 3.00 7.31 -21.34
CA GLU A 40 3.93 6.91 -20.27
C GLU A 40 4.42 8.11 -19.45
N VAL A 41 4.64 9.27 -20.11
CA VAL A 41 4.95 10.53 -19.44
C VAL A 41 3.80 10.97 -18.52
N GLU A 42 2.55 10.94 -18.99
CA GLU A 42 1.39 11.31 -18.16
C GLU A 42 1.26 10.39 -16.93
N LEU A 43 1.46 9.08 -17.12
CA LEU A 43 1.46 8.11 -16.03
C LEU A 43 2.59 8.38 -15.03
N TYR A 44 3.80 8.66 -15.53
CA TYR A 44 4.94 9.00 -14.69
C TYR A 44 4.65 10.23 -13.84
N GLU A 45 4.15 11.32 -14.43
CA GLU A 45 3.83 12.55 -13.71
C GLU A 45 2.82 12.31 -12.59
N ARG A 46 1.80 11.49 -12.85
CA ARG A 46 0.79 11.11 -11.86
C ARG A 46 1.36 10.25 -10.74
N ALA A 47 2.23 9.30 -11.06
CA ALA A 47 2.90 8.44 -10.09
C ALA A 47 3.94 9.21 -9.27
N ALA A 48 4.60 10.20 -9.88
CA ALA A 48 5.59 11.07 -9.28
C ALA A 48 4.98 12.18 -8.39
N ASP A 49 3.67 12.46 -8.50
CA ASP A 49 2.98 13.41 -7.64
C ASP A 49 3.30 13.13 -6.16
N PRO A 50 3.93 14.09 -5.44
CA PRO A 50 4.24 13.93 -4.02
C PRO A 50 3.04 13.52 -3.18
N ARG A 51 1.83 13.96 -3.54
CA ARG A 51 0.60 13.59 -2.84
C ARG A 51 0.29 12.11 -3.01
N THR A 52 0.44 11.56 -4.22
CA THR A 52 0.30 10.13 -4.51
C THR A 52 1.24 9.30 -3.64
N LEU A 53 2.51 9.69 -3.58
CA LEU A 53 3.53 9.01 -2.78
C LEU A 53 3.21 9.04 -1.28
N VAL A 54 2.80 10.20 -0.75
CA VAL A 54 2.42 10.35 0.67
C VAL A 54 1.22 9.48 1.01
N ILE A 55 0.20 9.44 0.14
CA ILE A 55 -1.00 8.62 0.34
C ILE A 55 -0.64 7.13 0.36
N ASP A 56 0.13 6.64 -0.61
CA ASP A 56 0.53 5.21 -0.66
C ASP A 56 1.28 4.80 0.61
N ARG A 57 2.28 5.59 1.02
CA ARG A 57 3.03 5.37 2.27
C ARG A 57 2.12 5.34 3.49
N ALA A 58 1.18 6.27 3.60
CA ALA A 58 0.24 6.35 4.71
C ALA A 58 -0.67 5.12 4.77
N GLN A 59 -1.21 4.68 3.62
CA GLN A 59 -2.05 3.49 3.51
C GLN A 59 -1.29 2.23 3.94
N ARG A 60 -0.08 2.03 3.42
CA ARG A 60 0.79 0.90 3.80
C ARG A 60 1.15 0.91 5.27
N ARG A 61 1.51 2.08 5.82
CA ARG A 61 1.78 2.23 7.26
C ARG A 61 0.55 1.84 8.08
N ARG A 62 -0.65 2.29 7.70
CA ARG A 62 -1.90 1.96 8.39
C ARG A 62 -2.21 0.46 8.33
N ALA A 63 -2.05 -0.17 7.16
CA ALA A 63 -2.21 -1.62 7.03
C ALA A 63 -1.25 -2.38 7.94
N GLY A 64 0.04 -2.04 7.92
CA GLY A 64 1.04 -2.68 8.77
C GLY A 64 0.85 -2.43 10.27
N GLN A 65 0.36 -1.24 10.67
CA GLN A 65 -0.03 -0.94 12.06
C GLN A 65 -1.14 -1.88 12.54
N HIS A 66 -2.16 -2.11 11.70
CA HIS A 66 -3.27 -2.99 12.02
C HIS A 66 -2.78 -4.44 12.22
N GLU A 67 -1.93 -4.95 11.33
CA GLU A 67 -1.37 -6.30 11.47
C GLU A 67 -0.59 -6.48 12.77
N ARG A 68 0.25 -5.50 13.12
CA ARG A 68 0.99 -5.51 14.39
C ARG A 68 0.03 -5.51 15.59
N ARG A 69 -1.05 -4.73 15.52
CA ARG A 69 -2.09 -4.74 16.56
C ARG A 69 -2.75 -6.11 16.69
N VAL A 70 -3.16 -6.73 15.58
CA VAL A 70 -3.78 -8.06 15.58
C VAL A 70 -2.83 -9.12 16.14
N ARG A 71 -1.54 -9.09 15.75
CA ARG A 71 -0.53 -10.00 16.30
C ARG A 71 -0.38 -9.84 17.82
N ARG A 72 -0.31 -8.60 18.33
CA ARG A 72 -0.24 -8.34 19.77
C ARG A 72 -1.48 -8.84 20.53
N LEU A 73 -2.67 -8.69 19.96
CA LEU A 73 -3.90 -9.20 20.57
C LEU A 73 -3.89 -10.72 20.66
N ARG A 74 -3.51 -11.40 19.56
CA ARG A 74 -3.39 -12.87 19.55
C ARG A 74 -2.34 -13.38 20.54
N GLN A 75 -1.23 -12.67 20.70
CA GLN A 75 -0.20 -13.01 21.68
C GLN A 75 -0.72 -12.87 23.11
N ARG A 76 -1.37 -11.76 23.44
CA ARG A 76 -2.00 -11.56 24.76
C ARG A 76 -3.02 -12.63 25.10
N SER A 77 -3.86 -13.04 24.15
CA SER A 77 -4.84 -14.12 24.35
C SER A 77 -4.20 -15.50 24.55
N ARG A 78 -2.91 -15.67 24.23
CA ARG A 78 -2.16 -16.90 24.50
C ARG A 78 -1.43 -16.86 25.85
N GLU A 79 -1.00 -15.67 26.28
CA GLU A 79 -0.35 -15.45 27.57
C GLU A 79 -1.37 -15.43 28.72
N VAL A 80 -2.57 -14.94 28.46
CA VAL A 80 -3.74 -15.09 29.34
C VAL A 80 -4.47 -16.37 28.90
N GLY A 81 -3.92 -17.54 29.27
CA GLY A 81 -4.67 -18.80 29.15
C GLY A 81 -5.95 -18.78 30.01
N PRO A 82 -6.90 -19.71 29.79
CA PRO A 82 -8.02 -19.91 30.72
C PRO A 82 -7.57 -20.20 32.15
#